data_AF-A0A5N4AS68-F1
#
_entry.id   AF-A0A5N4AS68-F1
#
_cell.length_a   1.000
_cell.length_b   1.000
_cell.length_c   1.000
_cell.angle_alpha   90.00
_cell.angle_beta   90.00
_cell.angle_gamma   90.00
#
_symmetry.space_group_name_H-M   'P 1'
#
loop_
_entity.id
_entity.type
_entity.pdbx_description
1 polymer ?
#
loop_
_entity_poly.entity_id
_entity_poly.type
_entity_poly.pdbx_seq_one_letter_code
_entity_poly.pdbx_strand_id
1 'polypeptide(L)'
;MAPPPNASLALYLKSIIYMPFSLRILCLTNLFCWMAHVCYSLYFTDFVGEAVFNGDPTGIEGSESRQLYEEGIRFGCWGMSMYSLCCACYSLVIEKFIKRFGAKYVYVGGLLVYSSGMILMAITKHKVGVILFSGTAGVMYSTLFTMPYLLVAHYHAKKTFQPSSDLCTISAPDKQVRGLGTDVAIVSSMVFLAQFILSMGIGSVVSISGTTTSVVVAASLLATFGAISATQVMYLDL
;
A
#
# COMPACT_ATOMS: atom_id res chain seq x y z
N MET A 1 17.99 20.22 24.46
CA MET A 1 19.02 19.25 24.02
C MET A 1 19.02 19.28 22.50
N ALA A 2 20.00 19.92 21.88
CA ALA A 2 20.06 20.07 20.43
C ALA A 2 20.35 18.70 19.77
N PRO A 3 19.74 18.38 18.61
CA PRO A 3 20.08 17.16 17.88
C PRO A 3 21.53 17.24 17.38
N PRO A 4 22.32 16.15 17.43
CA PRO A 4 23.70 16.16 16.96
C PRO A 4 23.77 16.47 15.44
N PRO A 5 24.80 17.23 14.99
CA PRO A 5 24.85 17.85 13.65
C PRO A 5 25.10 16.87 12.49
N ASN A 6 25.19 15.57 12.74
CA ASN A 6 25.55 14.55 11.75
C ASN A 6 24.50 13.43 11.68
N ALA A 7 23.23 13.78 11.49
CA ALA A 7 22.20 12.83 11.04
C ALA A 7 22.45 12.47 9.56
N SER A 8 23.59 11.83 9.29
CA SER A 8 24.03 11.47 7.94
C SER A 8 23.16 10.36 7.38
N LEU A 9 22.92 10.37 6.05
CA LEU A 9 22.30 9.27 5.30
C LEU A 9 22.88 7.90 5.67
N ALA A 10 24.16 7.85 6.04
CA ALA A 10 24.82 6.65 6.53
C ALA A 10 24.20 6.08 7.82
N LEU A 11 23.67 6.92 8.71
CA LEU A 11 23.00 6.52 9.95
C LEU A 11 21.57 6.02 9.67
N TYR A 12 20.88 6.63 8.70
CA TYR A 12 19.61 6.11 8.18
C TYR A 12 19.78 4.76 7.47
N LEU A 13 20.77 4.62 6.59
CA LEU A 13 21.13 3.37 5.90
C LEU A 13 21.59 2.30 6.91
N LYS A 14 22.40 2.68 7.92
CA LYS A 14 22.80 1.78 8.99
C LYS A 14 21.61 1.37 9.87
N SER A 15 20.61 2.24 10.06
CA SER A 15 19.36 1.92 10.79
C SER A 15 18.44 1.00 9.97
N ILE A 16 18.42 1.13 8.64
CA ILE A 16 17.79 0.17 7.71
C ILE A 16 18.48 -1.21 7.82
N ILE A 17 19.82 -1.22 7.88
CA ILE A 17 20.60 -2.45 8.05
C ILE A 17 20.47 -3.03 9.47
N TYR A 18 20.32 -2.23 10.53
CA TYR A 18 20.11 -2.68 11.92
C TYR A 18 18.64 -2.68 12.36
N MET A 19 17.74 -2.99 11.43
CA MET A 19 16.31 -3.05 11.70
C MET A 19 15.91 -4.41 12.30
N PRO A 20 15.13 -4.46 13.40
CA PRO A 20 14.60 -5.70 13.94
C PRO A 20 13.66 -6.36 12.92
N PHE A 21 13.63 -7.69 12.93
CA PHE A 21 12.95 -8.50 11.93
C PHE A 21 11.50 -8.05 11.66
N SER A 22 10.75 -7.72 12.71
CA SER A 22 9.36 -7.26 12.62
C SER A 22 9.19 -5.94 11.86
N LEU A 23 10.13 -5.01 12.01
CA LEU A 23 10.07 -3.71 11.32
C LEU A 23 10.52 -3.84 9.87
N ARG A 24 11.45 -4.77 9.56
CA ARG A 24 11.81 -5.10 8.17
C ARG A 24 10.63 -5.69 7.41
N ILE A 25 9.92 -6.64 8.01
CA ILE A 25 8.72 -7.23 7.40
C ILE A 25 7.64 -6.16 7.22
N LEU A 26 7.46 -5.27 8.20
CA LEU A 26 6.50 -4.17 8.07
C LEU A 26 6.86 -3.22 6.93
N CYS A 27 8.13 -2.83 6.79
CA CYS A 27 8.60 -2.01 5.68
C CYS A 27 8.42 -2.71 4.33
N LEU A 28 8.75 -4.01 4.24
CA LEU A 28 8.57 -4.79 3.01
C LEU A 28 7.09 -4.92 2.64
N THR A 29 6.24 -5.18 3.62
CA THR A 29 4.79 -5.22 3.45
C THR A 29 4.28 -3.88 2.94
N ASN A 30 4.67 -2.80 3.61
CA ASN A 30 4.27 -1.44 3.24
C ASN A 30 4.74 -1.08 1.83
N LEU A 31 5.97 -1.47 1.45
CA LEU A 31 6.51 -1.28 0.11
C LEU A 31 5.63 -1.96 -0.95
N PHE A 32 5.31 -3.25 -0.79
CA PHE A 32 4.46 -3.96 -1.75
C PHE A 32 3.05 -3.38 -1.85
N CYS A 33 2.46 -2.99 -0.73
CA CYS A 33 1.12 -2.43 -0.70
C CYS A 33 1.08 -1.04 -1.34
N TRP A 34 2.09 -0.20 -1.10
CA TRP A 34 2.23 1.08 -1.78
C TRP A 34 2.47 0.91 -3.27
N MET A 35 3.27 -0.08 -3.67
CA MET A 35 3.43 -0.39 -5.10
C MET A 35 2.10 -0.81 -5.73
N ALA A 36 1.34 -1.70 -5.08
CA ALA A 36 0.03 -2.11 -5.56
C ALA A 36 -0.94 -0.93 -5.69
N HIS A 37 -0.93 -0.02 -4.70
CA HIS A 37 -1.85 1.11 -4.67
C HIS A 37 -1.52 2.20 -5.69
N VAL A 38 -0.25 2.58 -5.79
CA VAL A 38 0.18 3.60 -6.77
C VAL A 38 -0.05 3.08 -8.20
N CYS A 39 0.20 1.78 -8.43
CA CYS A 39 -0.11 1.12 -9.68
C CYS A 39 -1.60 1.23 -10.03
N TYR A 40 -2.49 0.93 -9.08
CA TYR A 40 -3.93 1.16 -9.27
C TYR A 40 -4.24 2.63 -9.56
N SER A 41 -3.78 3.56 -8.72
CA SER A 41 -4.15 4.97 -8.83
C SER A 41 -3.73 5.60 -10.15
N LEU A 42 -2.64 5.15 -10.76
CA LEU A 42 -2.15 5.69 -12.03
C LEU A 42 -2.89 5.11 -13.24
N TYR A 43 -3.20 3.81 -13.23
CA TYR A 43 -3.75 3.12 -14.40
C TYR A 43 -5.24 2.84 -14.33
N PHE A 44 -5.88 3.14 -13.20
CA PHE A 44 -7.30 2.88 -13.01
C PHE A 44 -8.16 3.63 -14.03
N THR A 45 -7.92 4.92 -14.25
CA THR A 45 -8.71 5.71 -15.20
C THR A 45 -8.51 5.23 -16.63
N ASP A 46 -7.28 4.84 -16.98
CA ASP A 46 -6.96 4.31 -18.30
C ASP A 46 -7.59 2.93 -18.50
N PHE A 47 -7.59 2.09 -17.47
CA PHE A 47 -8.30 0.80 -17.46
C PHE A 47 -9.81 0.98 -17.65
N VAL A 48 -10.43 1.97 -17.01
CA VAL A 48 -11.86 2.24 -17.21
C VAL A 48 -12.12 2.75 -18.63
N GLY A 49 -11.28 3.65 -19.14
CA GLY A 49 -11.34 4.13 -20.53
C GLY A 49 -11.24 3.01 -21.57
N GLU A 50 -10.22 2.17 -21.45
CA GLU A 50 -9.90 1.14 -22.41
C GLU A 50 -10.75 -0.13 -22.21
N ALA A 51 -10.73 -0.73 -21.03
CA ALA A 51 -11.30 -2.06 -20.81
C ALA A 51 -12.81 -2.05 -20.50
N VAL A 52 -13.37 -0.95 -20.02
CA VAL A 52 -14.80 -0.84 -19.64
C VAL A 52 -15.61 -0.10 -20.70
N PHE A 53 -15.04 0.95 -21.28
CA PHE A 53 -15.69 1.74 -22.34
C PHE A 53 -15.25 1.33 -23.75
N ASN A 54 -14.31 0.39 -23.91
CA ASN A 54 -13.75 -0.03 -25.20
C ASN A 54 -13.15 1.14 -26.00
N GLY A 55 -12.64 2.15 -25.30
CA GLY A 55 -12.01 3.30 -25.91
C GLY A 55 -10.56 3.03 -26.30
N ASP A 56 -10.07 3.75 -27.30
CA ASP A 56 -8.67 3.65 -27.76
C ASP A 56 -7.88 4.90 -27.36
N PRO A 57 -6.83 4.78 -26.52
CA PRO A 57 -5.96 5.90 -26.17
C PRO A 57 -5.12 6.43 -27.35
N THR A 58 -4.98 5.66 -28.44
CA THR A 58 -4.24 6.02 -29.66
C THR A 58 -5.14 6.41 -30.84
N GLY A 59 -6.46 6.38 -30.64
CA GLY A 59 -7.43 6.78 -31.65
C GLY A 59 -7.26 8.23 -32.10
N ILE A 60 -7.53 8.51 -33.38
CA ILE A 60 -7.45 9.85 -33.97
C ILE A 60 -8.40 10.81 -33.21
N GLU A 61 -7.96 12.04 -32.98
CA GLU A 61 -8.78 13.07 -32.31
C GLU A 61 -10.12 13.26 -33.03
N GLY A 62 -11.22 13.15 -32.27
CA GLY A 62 -12.58 13.21 -32.80
C GLY A 62 -13.17 11.88 -33.27
N SER A 63 -12.40 10.79 -33.30
CA SER A 63 -12.95 9.45 -33.57
C SER A 63 -13.85 8.95 -32.43
N GLU A 64 -14.82 8.09 -32.76
CA GLU A 64 -15.74 7.49 -31.78
C GLU A 64 -14.98 6.73 -30.67
N SER A 65 -13.93 5.99 -31.03
CA SER A 65 -13.08 5.28 -30.07
C SER A 65 -12.37 6.20 -29.07
N ARG A 66 -11.97 7.41 -29.50
CA ARG A 66 -11.33 8.40 -28.61
C ARG A 66 -12.35 9.06 -27.69
N GLN A 67 -13.56 9.33 -28.19
CA GLN A 67 -14.65 9.87 -27.36
C GLN A 67 -15.06 8.89 -26.27
N LEU A 68 -15.20 7.59 -26.59
CA LEU A 68 -15.47 6.55 -25.61
C LEU A 68 -14.38 6.45 -24.53
N TYR A 69 -13.12 6.61 -24.92
CA TYR A 69 -11.99 6.64 -23.98
C TYR A 69 -12.10 7.83 -23.01
N GLU A 70 -12.37 9.03 -23.52
CA GLU A 70 -12.55 10.24 -22.70
C GLU A 70 -13.77 10.14 -21.77
N GLU A 71 -14.88 9.58 -22.25
CA GLU A 71 -16.05 9.28 -21.42
C GLU A 71 -15.71 8.29 -20.31
N GLY A 72 -14.92 7.26 -20.62
CA GLY A 72 -14.47 6.29 -19.64
C GLY A 72 -13.53 6.89 -18.59
N ILE A 73 -12.62 7.79 -18.98
CA ILE A 73 -11.80 8.54 -18.00
C ILE A 73 -12.69 9.38 -17.08
N ARG A 74 -13.67 10.11 -17.64
CA ARG A 74 -14.63 10.90 -16.84
C ARG A 74 -15.42 10.02 -15.89
N PHE A 75 -15.80 8.82 -16.32
CA PHE A 75 -16.44 7.84 -15.46
C PHE A 75 -15.48 7.31 -14.38
N GLY A 76 -14.20 7.11 -14.71
CA GLY A 76 -13.14 6.79 -13.75
C GLY A 76 -13.03 7.80 -12.61
N CYS A 77 -13.26 9.10 -12.88
CA CYS A 77 -13.30 10.11 -11.82
C CYS A 77 -14.39 9.84 -10.77
N TRP A 78 -15.55 9.30 -11.17
CA TRP A 78 -16.58 8.87 -10.20
C TRP A 78 -16.12 7.70 -9.34
N GLY A 79 -15.36 6.77 -9.93
CA GLY A 79 -14.71 5.68 -9.18
C GLY A 79 -13.69 6.20 -8.17
N MET A 80 -12.84 7.16 -8.57
CA MET A 80 -11.88 7.81 -7.67
C MET A 80 -12.55 8.64 -6.57
N SER A 81 -13.71 9.25 -6.87
CA SER A 81 -14.53 9.93 -5.87
C SER A 81 -15.07 8.95 -4.83
N MET A 82 -15.62 7.81 -5.27
CA MET A 82 -16.09 6.75 -4.37
C MET A 82 -14.95 6.18 -3.53
N TYR A 83 -13.78 5.94 -4.14
CA TYR A 83 -12.55 5.56 -3.44
C TYR A 83 -12.23 6.52 -2.28
N SER A 84 -12.23 7.84 -2.54
CA SER A 84 -11.94 8.85 -1.51
C SER A 84 -13.01 8.88 -0.42
N LEU A 85 -14.28 8.76 -0.79
CA LEU A 85 -15.39 8.68 0.16
C LEU A 85 -15.26 7.46 1.07
N CYS A 86 -15.03 6.27 0.49
CA CYS A 86 -14.82 5.04 1.23
C CYS A 86 -13.60 5.15 2.15
N CYS A 87 -12.49 5.73 1.68
CA CYS A 87 -11.31 5.99 2.51
C CYS A 87 -11.66 6.87 3.71
N ALA A 88 -12.37 7.98 3.50
CA ALA A 88 -12.76 8.90 4.57
C ALA A 88 -13.67 8.22 5.60
N CYS A 89 -14.71 7.51 5.15
CA CYS A 89 -15.60 6.76 6.02
C CYS A 89 -14.85 5.65 6.78
N TYR A 90 -13.98 4.90 6.10
CA TYR A 90 -13.23 3.80 6.69
C TYR A 90 -12.22 4.29 7.74
N SER A 91 -11.55 5.43 7.49
CA SER A 91 -10.63 6.04 8.45
C SER A 91 -11.27 6.36 9.81
N LEU A 92 -12.57 6.70 9.82
CA LEU A 92 -13.30 6.94 11.07
C LEU A 92 -13.64 5.66 11.86
N VAL A 93 -13.73 4.53 11.17
CA VAL A 93 -14.14 3.25 11.78
C VAL A 93 -12.98 2.30 12.00
N ILE A 94 -11.84 2.47 11.31
CA ILE A 94 -10.72 1.54 11.32
C ILE A 94 -10.19 1.29 12.75
N GLU A 95 -10.09 2.33 13.58
CA GLU A 95 -9.66 2.17 14.97
C GLU A 95 -10.63 1.32 15.81
N LYS A 96 -11.94 1.45 15.55
CA LYS A 96 -12.97 0.60 16.21
C LYS A 96 -12.86 -0.83 15.73
N PHE A 97 -12.61 -1.04 14.44
CA PHE A 97 -12.38 -2.37 13.87
C PHE A 97 -11.12 -3.00 14.45
N ILE A 98 -10.01 -2.26 14.57
CA ILE A 98 -8.77 -2.73 15.21
C ILE A 98 -9.05 -3.19 16.64
N LYS A 99 -9.72 -2.35 17.45
CA LYS A 99 -10.01 -2.69 18.85
C LYS A 99 -10.94 -3.90 19.02
N ARG A 100 -11.84 -4.16 18.05
CA ARG A 100 -12.83 -5.24 18.14
C ARG A 100 -12.34 -6.56 17.53
N PHE A 101 -11.66 -6.50 16.39
CA PHE A 101 -11.26 -7.68 15.61
C PHE A 101 -9.76 -7.96 15.68
N GLY A 102 -8.94 -7.04 16.17
CA GLY A 102 -7.49 -7.14 16.23
C GLY A 102 -6.79 -6.57 15.00
N ALA A 103 -5.59 -6.01 15.19
CA ALA A 103 -4.85 -5.33 14.11
C ALA A 103 -4.48 -6.27 12.96
N LYS A 104 -4.20 -7.55 13.27
CA LYS A 104 -3.85 -8.58 12.28
C LYS A 104 -4.96 -8.79 11.26
N TYR A 105 -6.19 -8.99 11.74
CA TYR A 105 -7.32 -9.30 10.89
C TYR A 105 -7.72 -8.10 10.04
N VAL A 106 -7.66 -6.88 10.59
CA VAL A 106 -7.98 -5.67 9.83
C VAL A 106 -6.90 -5.39 8.77
N TYR A 107 -5.62 -5.60 9.09
CA TYR A 107 -4.54 -5.37 8.11
C TYR A 107 -4.55 -6.40 6.98
N VAL A 108 -4.52 -7.70 7.31
CA VAL A 108 -4.55 -8.78 6.31
C VAL A 108 -5.89 -8.79 5.58
N GLY A 109 -7.00 -8.61 6.28
CA GLY A 109 -8.34 -8.53 5.70
C GLY A 109 -8.48 -7.37 4.72
N GLY A 110 -8.00 -6.18 5.06
CA GLY A 110 -8.02 -5.02 4.15
C GLY A 110 -7.23 -5.27 2.86
N LEU A 111 -6.06 -5.92 2.96
CA LEU A 111 -5.24 -6.28 1.80
C LEU A 111 -5.88 -7.36 0.92
N LEU A 112 -6.53 -8.36 1.53
CA LEU A 112 -7.26 -9.40 0.79
C LEU A 112 -8.52 -8.85 0.13
N VAL A 113 -9.27 -7.97 0.82
CA VAL A 113 -10.44 -7.28 0.25
C VAL A 113 -10.03 -6.45 -0.96
N TYR A 114 -8.90 -5.74 -0.88
CA TYR A 114 -8.37 -5.03 -2.05
C TYR A 114 -7.95 -5.98 -3.18
N SER A 115 -7.14 -7.01 -2.88
CA SER A 115 -6.70 -7.95 -3.93
C SER A 115 -7.88 -8.63 -4.64
N SER A 116 -8.87 -9.07 -3.88
CA SER A 116 -10.10 -9.65 -4.43
C SER A 116 -10.93 -8.63 -5.23
N GLY A 117 -11.06 -7.38 -4.74
CA GLY A 117 -11.73 -6.30 -5.45
C GLY A 117 -11.07 -5.98 -6.79
N MET A 118 -9.74 -5.96 -6.83
CA MET A 118 -8.95 -5.72 -8.04
C MET A 118 -9.11 -6.84 -9.08
N ILE A 119 -9.06 -8.10 -8.64
CA ILE A 119 -9.32 -9.26 -9.52
C ILE A 119 -10.74 -9.20 -10.07
N LEU A 120 -11.72 -8.94 -9.20
CA LEU A 120 -13.12 -8.94 -9.60
C LEU A 120 -13.42 -7.79 -10.56
N MET A 121 -12.79 -6.63 -10.37
CA MET A 121 -12.84 -5.51 -11.30
C MET A 121 -12.24 -5.86 -12.67
N ALA A 122 -11.10 -6.57 -12.69
CA ALA A 122 -10.47 -7.03 -13.94
C ALA A 122 -11.34 -8.04 -14.72
N ILE A 123 -12.14 -8.86 -14.02
CA ILE A 123 -13.03 -9.86 -14.64
C ILE A 123 -14.35 -9.22 -15.08
N THR A 124 -15.01 -8.45 -14.21
CA THR A 124 -16.36 -7.93 -14.50
C THR A 124 -16.37 -6.88 -15.59
N LYS A 125 -15.34 -6.02 -15.68
CA LYS A 125 -15.21 -4.94 -16.68
C LYS A 125 -16.50 -4.15 -16.90
N HIS A 126 -17.30 -3.97 -15.86
CA HIS A 126 -18.63 -3.37 -15.94
C HIS A 126 -18.67 -2.04 -15.18
N LYS A 127 -19.42 -1.06 -15.72
CA LYS A 127 -19.52 0.31 -15.17
C LYS A 127 -19.86 0.34 -13.68
N VAL A 128 -20.84 -0.48 -13.25
CA VAL A 128 -21.23 -0.58 -11.84
C VAL A 128 -20.15 -1.27 -10.99
N GLY A 129 -19.47 -2.27 -11.56
CA GLY A 129 -18.40 -3.00 -10.88
C GLY A 129 -17.23 -2.08 -10.54
N VAL A 130 -16.84 -1.20 -11.47
CA VAL A 130 -15.80 -0.18 -11.25
C VAL A 130 -16.07 0.64 -9.98
N ILE A 131 -17.27 1.21 -9.84
CA ILE A 131 -17.62 2.05 -8.69
C ILE A 131 -17.60 1.26 -7.38
N LEU A 132 -18.16 0.04 -7.38
CA LEU A 132 -18.21 -0.79 -6.18
C LEU A 132 -16.80 -1.24 -5.74
N PHE A 133 -15.97 -1.69 -6.68
CA PHE A 133 -14.64 -2.21 -6.37
C PHE A 133 -13.64 -1.08 -6.06
N SER A 134 -13.81 0.12 -6.60
CA SER A 134 -13.01 1.30 -6.19
C SER A 134 -13.11 1.59 -4.69
N GLY A 135 -14.23 1.24 -4.04
CA GLY A 135 -14.34 1.36 -2.58
C GLY A 135 -13.33 0.51 -1.82
N THR A 136 -12.95 -0.66 -2.35
CA THR A 136 -11.96 -1.56 -1.75
C THR A 136 -10.55 -0.97 -1.75
N ALA A 137 -10.21 -0.18 -2.78
CA ALA A 137 -8.96 0.58 -2.81
C ALA A 137 -8.91 1.65 -1.71
N GLY A 138 -10.06 2.25 -1.38
CA GLY A 138 -10.17 3.24 -0.29
C GLY A 138 -9.89 2.61 1.07
N VAL A 139 -10.41 1.40 1.29
CA VAL A 139 -10.14 0.58 2.47
C VAL A 139 -8.64 0.28 2.60
N MET A 140 -7.98 -0.16 1.53
CA MET A 140 -6.54 -0.41 1.55
C MET A 140 -5.75 0.85 1.87
N TYR A 141 -6.07 1.98 1.23
CA TYR A 141 -5.34 3.23 1.43
C TYR A 141 -5.39 3.73 2.87
N SER A 142 -6.58 3.75 3.47
CA SER A 142 -6.73 4.12 4.88
C SER A 142 -6.03 3.12 5.81
N THR A 143 -6.04 1.82 5.47
CA THR A 143 -5.31 0.80 6.23
C THR A 143 -3.80 1.03 6.19
N LEU A 144 -3.24 1.37 5.02
CA LEU A 144 -1.82 1.67 4.83
C LEU A 144 -1.35 2.89 5.63
N PHE A 145 -2.22 3.88 5.81
CA PHE A 145 -1.92 5.07 6.61
C PHE A 145 -2.16 4.91 8.11
N THR A 146 -2.75 3.81 8.55
CA THR A 146 -3.06 3.59 9.98
C THR A 146 -2.20 2.49 10.58
N MET A 147 -2.21 1.30 9.95
CA MET A 147 -1.61 0.09 10.54
C MET A 147 -0.12 0.19 10.77
N PRO A 148 0.71 0.62 9.80
CA PRO A 148 2.15 0.62 9.98
C PRO A 148 2.59 1.57 11.09
N TYR A 149 1.96 2.74 11.19
CA TYR A 149 2.30 3.73 12.22
C TYR A 149 1.82 3.29 13.60
N LEU A 150 0.64 2.68 13.68
CA LEU A 150 0.11 2.13 14.93
C LEU A 150 0.97 0.96 15.43
N LEU A 151 1.40 0.05 14.55
CA LEU A 151 2.33 -1.03 14.89
C LEU A 151 3.69 -0.51 15.36
N VAL A 152 4.25 0.49 14.67
CA VAL A 152 5.51 1.13 15.08
C VAL A 152 5.39 1.81 16.45
N ALA A 153 4.29 2.50 16.72
CA ALA A 153 4.02 3.10 18.02
C ALA A 153 3.94 2.04 19.13
N HIS A 154 3.27 0.92 18.87
CA HIS A 154 3.18 -0.19 19.82
C HIS A 154 4.50 -0.93 20.06
N TYR A 155 5.32 -1.13 19.03
CA TYR A 155 6.67 -1.70 19.18
C TYR A 155 7.54 -0.84 20.09
N HIS A 156 7.46 0.49 19.96
CA HIS A 156 8.16 1.42 20.86
C HIS A 156 7.62 1.41 22.27
N ALA A 157 6.29 1.40 22.45
CA ALA A 157 5.65 1.38 23.76
C ALA A 157 5.99 0.13 24.58
N LYS A 158 6.06 -1.05 23.95
CA LYS A 158 6.36 -2.34 24.62
C LYS A 158 7.86 -2.64 24.78
N LYS A 159 8.77 -1.84 24.20
CA LYS A 159 10.24 -2.07 24.15
C LYS A 159 10.68 -3.44 23.60
N THR A 160 9.77 -4.26 23.08
CA THR A 160 10.02 -5.60 22.55
C THR A 160 10.37 -5.52 21.07
N PHE A 161 11.67 -5.43 20.77
CA PHE A 161 12.20 -5.52 19.41
C PHE A 161 12.61 -6.95 18.99
N GLN A 162 12.31 -7.97 19.80
CA GLN A 162 12.71 -9.36 19.56
C GLN A 162 11.63 -10.35 20.07
N PRO A 163 11.28 -11.42 19.34
CA PRO A 163 10.56 -12.54 19.92
C PRO A 163 11.47 -13.26 20.92
N SER A 164 10.92 -13.61 22.08
CA SER A 164 11.61 -14.30 23.15
C SER A 164 12.04 -15.72 22.74
N SER A 165 13.32 -15.89 22.42
CA SER A 165 14.04 -17.15 22.54
C SER A 165 15.50 -16.82 22.78
N ASP A 166 15.89 -16.71 24.05
CA ASP A 166 17.00 -17.48 24.62
C ASP A 166 17.45 -16.88 25.96
N LEU A 167 17.36 -17.74 26.96
CA LEU A 167 18.01 -17.67 28.24
C LEU A 167 19.53 -17.66 28.02
N CYS A 168 20.20 -16.49 28.11
CA CYS A 168 21.50 -16.30 28.75
C CYS A 168 22.10 -14.90 28.50
N THR A 169 22.49 -14.26 29.60
CA THR A 169 23.67 -13.39 29.76
C THR A 169 24.03 -12.43 28.61
N ILE A 170 23.80 -11.14 28.84
CA ILE A 170 24.83 -10.12 29.10
C ILE A 170 24.13 -8.75 29.03
N SER A 171 24.15 -8.05 30.15
CA SER A 171 23.94 -6.61 30.23
C SER A 171 24.88 -5.92 29.23
N ALA A 172 24.35 -5.42 28.12
CA ALA A 172 25.07 -4.54 27.20
C ALA A 172 24.47 -3.13 27.27
N PRO A 173 25.30 -2.08 27.29
CA PRO A 173 24.96 -0.76 27.79
C PRO A 173 24.11 0.03 26.80
N ASP A 174 23.08 0.70 27.32
CA ASP A 174 22.45 1.95 26.88
C ASP A 174 22.98 2.61 25.57
N LYS A 175 22.81 1.95 24.41
CA LYS A 175 23.28 2.45 23.11
C LYS A 175 22.19 2.43 22.06
N GLN A 176 21.77 3.66 21.76
CA GLN A 176 21.04 4.14 20.60
C GLN A 176 19.55 4.37 20.85
N VAL A 177 19.25 5.63 21.18
CA VAL A 177 17.92 6.26 21.12
C VAL A 177 17.44 6.18 19.67
N ARG A 178 16.93 5.02 19.27
CA ARG A 178 16.14 4.86 18.05
C ARG A 178 14.85 5.62 18.31
N GLY A 179 14.71 6.79 17.69
CA GLY A 179 13.52 7.62 17.89
C GLY A 179 12.34 7.01 17.16
N LEU A 180 11.16 7.01 17.80
CA LEU A 180 9.88 6.69 17.15
C LEU A 180 9.74 7.45 15.82
N GLY A 181 10.14 8.73 15.79
CA GLY A 181 10.14 9.55 14.59
C GLY A 181 11.02 9.02 13.45
N THR A 182 12.16 8.38 13.76
CA THR A 182 13.03 7.78 12.73
C THR A 182 12.39 6.54 12.12
N ASP A 183 11.75 5.69 12.93
CA ASP A 183 11.05 4.50 12.42
C ASP A 183 9.80 4.85 11.62
N VAL A 184 9.04 5.85 12.09
CA VAL A 184 7.91 6.43 11.36
C VAL A 184 8.37 7.04 10.03
N ALA A 185 9.51 7.76 10.03
CA ALA A 185 10.07 8.34 8.80
C ALA A 185 10.52 7.25 7.81
N ILE A 186 11.11 6.15 8.27
CA ILE A 186 11.50 5.03 7.41
C ILE A 186 10.27 4.34 6.82
N VAL A 187 9.24 4.08 7.63
CA VAL A 187 7.99 3.49 7.13
C VAL A 187 7.31 4.42 6.12
N SER A 188 7.28 5.72 6.42
CA SER A 188 6.71 6.73 5.52
C SER A 188 7.52 6.87 4.24
N SER A 189 8.85 6.73 4.26
CA SER A 189 9.68 6.89 3.06
C SER A 189 9.52 5.73 2.05
N MET A 190 8.96 4.60 2.49
CA MET A 190 8.64 3.47 1.59
C MET A 190 7.67 3.86 0.47
N VAL A 191 6.81 4.86 0.67
CA VAL A 191 5.90 5.34 -0.41
C VAL A 191 6.69 5.91 -1.59
N PHE A 192 7.72 6.71 -1.31
CA PHE A 192 8.56 7.30 -2.34
C PHE A 192 9.43 6.26 -3.02
N LEU A 193 9.92 5.27 -2.25
CA LEU A 193 10.65 4.14 -2.81
C LEU A 193 9.76 3.29 -3.73
N ALA A 194 8.53 3.00 -3.33
CA ALA A 194 7.54 2.31 -4.16
C ALA A 194 7.26 3.06 -5.46
N GLN A 195 7.05 4.38 -5.36
CA GLN A 195 6.86 5.25 -6.53
C GLN A 195 8.05 5.22 -7.46
N PHE A 196 9.28 5.32 -6.93
CA PHE A 196 10.49 5.27 -7.74
C PHE A 196 10.64 3.93 -8.48
N ILE A 197 10.42 2.81 -7.79
CA ILE A 197 10.47 1.46 -8.40
C ILE A 197 9.41 1.33 -9.50
N LEU A 198 8.19 1.79 -9.24
CA LEU A 198 7.13 1.78 -10.25
C LEU A 198 7.47 2.66 -11.44
N SER A 199 7.92 3.89 -11.24
CA SER A 199 8.28 4.80 -12.34
C SER A 199 9.35 4.19 -13.26
N MET A 200 10.27 3.38 -12.73
CA MET A 200 11.27 2.67 -13.55
C MET A 200 10.69 1.45 -14.28
N GLY A 201 9.76 0.70 -13.67
CA GLY A 201 9.31 -0.60 -14.18
C GLY A 201 8.01 -0.56 -14.99
N ILE A 202 7.14 0.40 -14.71
CA ILE A 202 5.76 0.39 -15.20
C ILE A 202 5.68 0.60 -16.71
N GLY A 203 6.59 1.41 -17.28
CA GLY A 203 6.67 1.62 -18.73
C GLY A 203 6.98 0.32 -19.49
N SER A 204 7.86 -0.52 -18.94
CA SER A 204 8.18 -1.83 -19.50
C SER A 204 7.01 -2.82 -19.34
N VAL A 205 6.32 -2.80 -18.21
CA VAL A 205 5.15 -3.67 -17.97
C VAL A 205 4.02 -3.34 -18.95
N VAL A 206 3.76 -2.05 -19.17
CA VAL A 206 2.73 -1.55 -20.09
C VAL A 206 3.12 -1.84 -21.55
N SER A 207 4.39 -1.61 -21.94
CA SER A 207 4.83 -1.83 -23.33
C SER A 207 4.81 -3.30 -23.74
N ILE A 208 5.10 -4.22 -22.81
CA ILE A 208 5.05 -5.67 -23.07
C ILE A 208 3.60 -6.17 -23.09
N SER A 209 2.74 -5.64 -22.22
CA SER A 209 1.38 -6.16 -22.04
C SER A 209 0.37 -5.64 -23.05
N GLY A 210 0.62 -4.45 -23.64
CA GLY A 210 -0.27 -3.81 -24.62
C GLY A 210 -1.68 -3.51 -24.13
N THR A 211 -1.97 -3.70 -22.83
CA THR A 211 -3.29 -3.53 -22.23
C THR A 211 -3.16 -3.05 -20.78
N THR A 212 -4.10 -2.21 -20.35
CA THR A 212 -4.19 -1.71 -18.97
C THR A 212 -4.67 -2.76 -17.97
N THR A 213 -5.31 -3.84 -18.42
CA THR A 213 -5.80 -4.92 -17.54
C THR A 213 -4.66 -5.68 -16.85
N SER A 214 -3.53 -5.89 -17.53
CA SER A 214 -2.35 -6.56 -16.94
C SER A 214 -1.77 -5.78 -15.76
N VAL A 215 -1.90 -4.46 -15.77
CA VAL A 215 -1.42 -3.59 -14.69
C VAL A 215 -2.27 -3.76 -13.42
N VAL A 216 -3.59 -3.87 -13.59
CA VAL A 216 -4.55 -4.17 -12.50
C VAL A 216 -4.27 -5.55 -11.89
N VAL A 217 -3.96 -6.55 -12.71
CA VAL A 217 -3.58 -7.89 -12.23
C VAL A 217 -2.24 -7.86 -11.49
N ALA A 218 -1.24 -7.14 -12.01
CA ALA A 218 0.04 -6.95 -11.33
C ALA A 218 -0.13 -6.27 -9.97
N ALA A 219 -1.02 -5.27 -9.88
CA ALA A 219 -1.38 -4.64 -8.61
C ALA A 219 -2.01 -5.63 -7.61
N SER A 220 -2.89 -6.54 -8.07
CA SER A 220 -3.44 -7.60 -7.23
C SER A 220 -2.38 -8.60 -6.75
N LEU A 221 -1.43 -8.99 -7.61
CA LEU A 221 -0.33 -9.89 -7.22
C LEU A 221 0.55 -9.23 -6.16
N LEU A 222 0.93 -7.97 -6.37
CA LEU A 222 1.69 -7.19 -5.39
C LEU A 222 0.95 -7.06 -4.06
N ALA A 223 -0.37 -6.81 -4.09
CA ALA A 223 -1.17 -6.77 -2.87
C ALA A 223 -1.29 -8.12 -2.18
N THR A 224 -1.34 -9.22 -2.93
CA THR A 224 -1.33 -10.58 -2.38
C THR A 224 0.00 -10.89 -1.71
N PHE A 225 1.14 -10.52 -2.31
CA PHE A 225 2.45 -10.61 -1.66
C PHE A 225 2.55 -9.72 -0.42
N GLY A 226 1.94 -8.53 -0.48
CA GLY A 226 1.72 -7.67 0.67
C GLY A 226 0.93 -8.38 1.77
N ALA A 227 -0.20 -9.01 1.45
CA ALA A 227 -1.02 -9.73 2.41
C ALA A 227 -0.26 -10.90 3.05
N ILE A 228 0.49 -11.68 2.26
CA ILE A 228 1.34 -12.76 2.77
C ILE A 228 2.41 -12.21 3.71
N SER A 229 3.09 -11.14 3.32
CA SER A 229 4.09 -10.47 4.17
C SER A 229 3.46 -9.93 5.46
N ALA A 230 2.24 -9.38 5.37
CA ALA A 230 1.47 -8.90 6.50
C ALA A 230 1.13 -10.03 7.48
N THR A 231 0.93 -11.27 7.04
CA THR A 231 0.69 -12.39 7.97
C THR A 231 1.91 -12.73 8.83
N GLN A 232 3.12 -12.41 8.35
CA GLN A 232 4.38 -12.63 9.07
C GLN A 232 4.76 -11.46 9.99
N VAL A 233 3.99 -10.36 9.97
CA VAL A 233 4.19 -9.24 10.90
C VAL A 233 3.85 -9.70 12.33
N MET A 234 4.65 -9.28 13.30
CA MET A 234 4.39 -9.56 14.71
C MET A 234 3.31 -8.63 15.27
N TYR A 235 2.08 -9.12 15.38
CA TYR A 235 1.00 -8.39 16.05
C TYR A 235 1.07 -8.69 17.55
N LEU A 236 1.77 -7.85 18.31
CA LEU A 236 1.92 -7.99 19.76
C LEU A 236 0.62 -7.61 20.49
N ASP A 237 -0.26 -8.58 20.76
CA ASP A 237 -1.54 -8.45 21.49
C ASP A 237 -2.30 -7.16 21.15
N LEU A 238 -2.68 -7.03 19.87
CA LEU A 238 -3.54 -5.98 19.36
C LEU A 238 -4.78 -6.53 18.68
#